data_AF-A0A7K1TCZ2-F1
#
_entry.id   AF-A0A7K1TCZ2-F1
#
_cell.length_a   1.000
_cell.length_b   1.000
_cell.length_c   1.000
_cell.angle_alpha   90.00
_cell.angle_beta   90.00
_cell.angle_gamma   90.00
#
_symmetry.space_group_name_H-M   'P 1'
#
loop_
_entity.id
_entity.type
_entity.pdbx_description
1 polymer ?
#
loop_
_entity_poly.entity_id
_entity_poly.type
_entity_poly.pdbx_seq_one_letter_code
_entity_poly.pdbx_strand_id
1 'polypeptide(L)'
;MQHFSPLTRWLLLALLLPLAAQAQTGGVGIGTITPDASAALEIKSTSQGLLLPRLSLVQRDALTASPTAPPVPGLVIYQTDNTPAFTPTTGWPGSRQPGQPHRHSNPGPARQRLDRHRGRPGHGGRRGHPG
;
A
#
# COMPACT_ATOMS: atom_id res chain seq x y z
N MET A 1 -39.27 52.98 25.73
CA MET A 1 -37.91 52.43 25.59
C MET A 1 -37.96 50.98 26.04
N GLN A 2 -37.87 50.01 25.12
CA GLN A 2 -37.98 48.59 25.47
C GLN A 2 -36.69 48.16 26.20
N HIS A 3 -36.77 48.02 27.53
CA HIS A 3 -35.67 47.50 28.34
C HIS A 3 -35.68 45.97 28.24
N PHE A 4 -34.73 45.42 27.47
CA PHE A 4 -34.50 43.98 27.42
C PHE A 4 -34.00 43.45 28.78
N SER A 5 -34.52 42.30 29.20
CA SER A 5 -34.17 41.69 30.49
C SER A 5 -32.68 41.32 30.57
N PRO A 6 -32.05 41.37 31.76
CA PRO A 6 -30.64 41.01 31.92
C PRO A 6 -30.38 39.55 31.54
N LEU A 7 -31.36 38.66 31.75
CA LEU A 7 -31.28 37.24 31.37
C LEU A 7 -31.17 37.04 29.84
N THR A 8 -31.89 37.83 29.04
CA THR A 8 -31.81 37.76 27.58
C THR A 8 -30.42 38.14 27.07
N ARG A 9 -29.72 39.05 27.75
CA ARG A 9 -28.34 39.46 27.39
C ARG A 9 -27.33 38.36 27.68
N TRP A 10 -27.47 37.67 28.81
CA TRP A 10 -26.62 36.52 29.15
C TRP A 10 -26.86 35.33 28.20
N LEU A 11 -28.11 35.09 27.79
CA LEU A 11 -28.43 34.04 26.82
C LEU A 11 -27.80 34.33 25.44
N LEU A 12 -27.81 35.60 24.99
CA LEU A 12 -27.16 36.01 23.75
C LEU A 12 -25.63 35.90 23.82
N LEU A 13 -25.02 36.21 24.98
CA LEU A 13 -23.57 36.07 25.18
C LEU A 13 -23.13 34.59 25.20
N ALA A 14 -23.93 33.72 25.83
CA ALA A 14 -23.70 32.27 25.84
C ALA A 14 -23.91 31.64 24.45
N LEU A 15 -24.84 32.16 23.65
CA LEU A 15 -25.12 31.68 22.30
C LEU A 15 -24.11 32.18 21.24
N LEU A 16 -23.43 33.32 21.47
CA LEU A 16 -22.36 33.83 20.60
C LEU A 16 -20.97 33.24 20.91
N LEU A 17 -20.79 32.54 22.04
CA LEU A 17 -19.47 32.04 22.47
C LEU A 17 -18.90 30.82 21.72
N PRO A 18 -19.65 29.97 20.99
CA PRO A 18 -19.03 28.85 20.28
C PRO A 18 -18.61 29.14 18.83
N LEU A 19 -18.70 30.38 18.30
CA LEU A 19 -18.54 30.63 16.86
C LEU A 19 -17.10 30.83 16.35
N ALA A 20 -16.06 30.63 17.17
CA ALA A 20 -14.67 30.85 16.72
C ALA A 20 -13.65 29.79 17.16
N ALA A 21 -14.08 28.57 17.48
CA ALA A 21 -13.15 27.45 17.57
C ALA A 21 -12.88 26.90 16.16
N GLN A 22 -12.14 27.66 15.34
CA GLN A 22 -11.55 27.12 14.11
C GLN A 22 -10.40 26.21 14.53
N ALA A 23 -10.69 24.94 14.77
CA ALA A 23 -9.66 23.94 14.95
C ALA A 23 -8.92 23.78 13.60
N GLN A 24 -7.71 24.32 13.55
CA GLN A 24 -6.66 24.02 12.56
C GLN A 24 -6.95 24.47 11.12
N THR A 25 -6.73 25.75 10.82
CA THR A 25 -6.70 26.28 9.45
C THR A 25 -5.38 25.98 8.69
N GLY A 26 -4.65 24.93 9.07
CA GLY A 26 -3.34 24.55 8.52
C GLY A 26 -3.02 23.06 8.66
N GLY A 27 -1.80 22.65 8.30
CA GLY A 27 -1.34 21.26 8.42
C GLY A 27 -1.35 20.75 9.86
N VAL A 28 -1.59 19.46 10.05
CA VAL A 28 -1.54 18.81 11.37
C VAL A 28 -0.09 18.42 11.67
N GLY A 29 0.43 18.82 12.83
CA GLY A 29 1.76 18.43 13.30
C GLY A 29 1.69 17.49 14.50
N ILE A 30 2.44 16.39 14.47
CA ILE A 30 2.71 15.54 15.64
C ILE A 30 4.22 15.56 15.90
N GLY A 31 4.63 16.08 17.06
CA GLY A 31 6.05 16.27 17.38
C GLY A 31 6.70 17.49 16.69
N THR A 32 5.90 18.30 16.01
CA THR A 32 6.29 19.61 15.46
C THR A 32 5.14 20.61 15.61
N ILE A 33 5.46 21.88 15.87
CA ILE A 33 4.48 22.98 15.92
C ILE A 33 4.45 23.80 14.62
N THR A 34 5.41 23.53 13.72
CA THR A 34 5.52 24.16 12.40
C THR A 34 5.63 23.06 11.35
N PRO A 35 4.52 22.42 10.98
CA PRO A 35 4.53 21.47 9.86
C PRO A 35 5.05 22.14 8.60
N ASP A 36 5.71 21.37 7.73
CA ASP A 36 6.08 21.83 6.40
C ASP A 36 4.85 22.39 5.67
N ALA A 37 5.03 23.50 4.96
CA ALA A 37 3.93 24.18 4.27
C ALA A 37 3.25 23.31 3.20
N SER A 38 3.95 22.28 2.70
CA SER A 38 3.43 21.32 1.73
C SER A 38 2.77 20.09 2.38
N ALA A 39 2.79 19.97 3.71
CA ALA A 39 2.27 18.83 4.44
C ALA A 39 0.89 19.12 5.05
N ALA A 40 -0.12 18.32 4.66
CA ALA A 40 -1.39 18.28 5.39
C ALA A 40 -1.25 17.59 6.76
N LEU A 41 -0.27 16.67 6.90
CA LEU A 41 0.10 16.00 8.15
C LEU A 41 1.62 15.77 8.18
N GLU A 42 2.31 16.25 9.21
CA GLU A 42 3.72 15.94 9.50
C GLU A 42 3.85 15.24 10.85
N ILE A 43 4.59 14.12 10.88
CA ILE A 43 4.94 13.41 12.10
C ILE A 43 6.46 13.44 12.24
N LYS A 44 6.96 14.16 13.25
CA LYS A 44 8.39 14.30 13.54
C LYS A 44 8.72 13.58 14.85
N SER A 45 9.39 12.43 14.76
CA SER A 45 9.88 11.67 15.91
C SER A 45 11.12 10.88 15.53
N THR A 46 12.06 10.73 16.47
CA THR A 46 13.26 9.88 16.32
C THR A 46 13.15 8.56 17.07
N SER A 47 12.12 8.38 17.90
CA SER A 47 11.95 7.22 18.79
C SER A 47 10.61 6.50 18.61
N GLN A 48 9.66 7.09 17.88
CA GLN A 48 8.33 6.53 17.65
C GLN A 48 7.99 6.52 16.16
N GLY A 49 7.22 5.52 15.74
CA GLY A 49 6.70 5.40 14.37
C GLY A 49 5.20 5.62 14.29
N LEU A 50 4.68 5.68 13.06
CA LEU A 50 3.23 5.70 12.81
C LEU A 50 2.68 4.27 12.88
N LEU A 51 1.78 4.03 13.83
CA LEU A 51 1.03 2.78 13.90
C LEU A 51 -0.26 2.91 13.10
N LEU A 52 -0.29 2.34 11.90
CA LEU A 52 -1.48 2.28 11.07
C LEU A 52 -2.54 1.32 11.63
N PRO A 53 -3.82 1.45 11.24
CA PRO A 53 -4.85 0.47 11.54
C PRO A 53 -4.40 -0.94 11.16
N ARG A 54 -4.44 -1.84 12.13
CA ARG A 54 -4.05 -3.25 12.01
C ARG A 54 -5.31 -4.08 11.82
N LEU A 55 -5.44 -4.70 10.64
CA LEU A 55 -6.64 -5.45 10.28
C LEU A 55 -6.28 -6.87 9.87
N SER A 56 -7.13 -7.83 10.20
CA SER A 56 -7.15 -9.12 9.51
C SER A 56 -7.65 -8.96 8.08
N LEU A 57 -7.41 -9.96 7.24
CA LEU A 57 -7.97 -10.03 5.89
C LEU A 57 -9.49 -9.79 5.90
N VAL A 58 -10.19 -10.47 6.80
CA VAL A 58 -11.65 -10.36 6.94
C VAL A 58 -12.09 -8.94 7.33
N GLN A 59 -11.38 -8.30 8.25
CA GLN A 59 -11.69 -6.93 8.67
C GLN A 59 -11.40 -5.90 7.57
N ARG A 60 -10.32 -6.10 6.81
CA ARG A 60 -10.02 -5.27 5.63
C ARG A 60 -11.11 -5.43 4.56
N ASP A 61 -11.52 -6.67 4.27
CA ASP A 61 -12.54 -6.93 3.26
C ASP A 61 -13.91 -6.40 3.70
N ALA A 62 -14.16 -6.31 5.01
CA ALA A 62 -15.35 -5.63 5.55
C ALA A 62 -15.34 -4.11 5.26
N LEU A 63 -14.17 -3.46 5.14
CA LEU A 63 -14.09 -2.05 4.74
C LEU A 63 -14.58 -1.84 3.30
N THR A 64 -14.31 -2.77 2.40
CA THR A 64 -14.76 -2.69 0.99
C THR A 64 -16.22 -3.07 0.80
N ALA A 65 -16.76 -3.86 1.72
CA ALA A 65 -18.16 -4.28 1.70
C ALA A 65 -19.14 -3.23 2.27
N SER A 66 -18.65 -2.14 2.87
CA SER A 66 -19.51 -1.11 3.48
C SER A 66 -20.35 -0.36 2.43
N PRO A 67 -21.69 -0.49 2.44
CA PRO A 67 -22.56 0.14 1.44
C PRO A 67 -22.74 1.64 1.67
N THR A 68 -22.42 2.15 2.86
CA THR A 68 -22.56 3.57 3.24
C THR A 68 -21.23 4.32 3.29
N ALA A 69 -20.11 3.60 3.29
CA ALA A 69 -18.76 4.17 3.30
C ALA A 69 -17.81 3.31 2.47
N PRO A 70 -17.96 3.30 1.12
CA PRO A 70 -17.02 2.61 0.26
C PRO A 70 -15.61 3.16 0.49
N PRO A 71 -14.57 2.31 0.49
CA PRO A 71 -13.23 2.76 0.77
C PRO A 71 -12.74 3.68 -0.35
N VAL A 72 -12.16 4.80 0.07
CA VAL A 72 -11.58 5.78 -0.83
C VAL A 72 -10.23 5.25 -1.35
N PRO A 73 -9.87 5.48 -2.62
CA PRO A 73 -8.53 5.15 -3.11
C PRO A 73 -7.44 5.80 -2.25
N GLY A 74 -6.39 5.05 -1.94
CA GLY A 74 -5.23 5.56 -1.19
C GLY A 74 -5.30 5.41 0.33
N LEU A 75 -6.25 4.64 0.88
CA LEU A 75 -6.17 4.22 2.27
C LEU A 75 -4.91 3.35 2.50
N VAL A 76 -4.30 3.51 3.67
CA VAL A 76 -3.10 2.78 4.06
C VAL A 76 -3.41 2.01 5.35
N ILE A 77 -3.25 0.70 5.30
CA ILE A 77 -3.50 -0.21 6.42
C ILE A 77 -2.38 -1.25 6.53
N TYR A 78 -2.23 -1.86 7.70
CA TYR A 78 -1.34 -3.00 7.90
C TYR A 78 -2.16 -4.28 8.10
N GLN A 79 -2.00 -5.26 7.19
CA GLN A 79 -2.64 -6.56 7.34
C GLN A 79 -1.81 -7.46 8.27
N THR A 80 -2.43 -7.99 9.33
CA THR A 80 -1.73 -8.75 10.36
C THR A 80 -1.68 -10.26 10.13
N ASP A 81 -2.44 -10.78 9.16
CA ASP A 81 -2.56 -12.20 8.85
C ASP A 81 -2.45 -12.47 7.33
N ASN A 82 -2.54 -13.74 6.94
CA ASN A 82 -2.52 -14.21 5.54
C ASN A 82 -1.43 -13.55 4.67
N THR A 83 -0.16 -13.78 5.03
CA THR A 83 1.05 -13.09 4.53
C THR A 83 1.02 -11.59 4.86
N PRO A 84 1.58 -11.18 6.02
CA PRO A 84 1.61 -9.77 6.41
C PRO A 84 2.23 -8.90 5.33
N ALA A 85 1.45 -7.98 4.77
CA ALA A 85 1.89 -7.11 3.68
C ALA A 85 1.39 -5.68 3.93
N PHE A 86 2.26 -4.71 3.65
CA PHE A 86 1.88 -3.31 3.52
C PHE A 86 1.19 -3.15 2.17
N THR A 87 -0.12 -2.91 2.17
CA THR A 87 -0.91 -2.75 0.95
C THR A 87 -1.56 -1.37 0.93
N PRO A 88 -1.06 -0.41 0.12
CA PRO A 88 -1.86 0.76 -0.22
C PRO A 88 -3.08 0.27 -1.00
N THR A 89 -4.29 0.67 -0.61
CA THR A 89 -5.53 0.24 -1.27
C THR A 89 -5.66 0.89 -2.66
N THR A 90 -4.89 0.39 -3.62
CA THR A 90 -5.12 0.61 -5.04
C THR A 90 -5.91 -0.61 -5.51
N GLY A 91 -7.21 -0.44 -5.71
CA GLY A 91 -8.13 -1.56 -5.90
C GLY A 91 -7.72 -2.49 -7.06
N TRP A 92 -7.70 -3.80 -6.82
CA TRP A 92 -8.04 -4.82 -7.84
C TRP A 92 -8.15 -6.24 -7.23
N PRO A 93 -9.10 -7.08 -7.70
CA PRO A 93 -9.14 -8.53 -7.45
C PRO A 93 -8.01 -9.28 -8.18
N GLY A 94 -6.85 -9.47 -7.55
CA GLY A 94 -5.74 -10.21 -8.18
C GLY A 94 -4.33 -9.86 -7.71
N SER A 95 -4.14 -9.38 -6.48
CA SER A 95 -2.81 -9.08 -5.93
C SER A 95 -2.02 -10.38 -5.65
N ARG A 96 -1.36 -10.88 -6.70
CA ARG A 96 -0.22 -11.83 -6.75
C ARG A 96 -0.23 -12.99 -5.75
N GLN A 97 -0.69 -14.15 -6.25
CA GLN A 97 -0.52 -15.45 -5.61
C GLN A 97 0.96 -15.87 -5.61
N PRO A 98 1.58 -16.19 -4.45
CA PRO A 98 2.91 -16.79 -4.42
C PRO A 98 2.83 -18.19 -5.06
N GLY A 99 3.47 -18.36 -6.22
CA GLY A 99 3.55 -19.67 -6.89
C GLY A 99 3.43 -19.69 -8.41
N GLN A 100 3.23 -18.55 -9.09
CA GLN A 100 3.36 -18.52 -10.55
C GLN A 100 4.83 -18.34 -10.93
N PRO A 101 5.51 -19.35 -11.52
CA PRO A 101 6.88 -19.16 -11.97
C PRO A 101 6.89 -18.10 -13.08
N HIS A 102 7.68 -17.05 -12.86
CA HIS A 102 7.91 -15.99 -13.83
C HIS A 102 8.53 -16.58 -15.09
N ARG A 103 7.70 -17.01 -16.04
CA ARG A 103 8.12 -17.17 -17.44
C ARG A 103 8.35 -15.76 -17.99
N HIS A 104 9.51 -15.19 -17.72
CA HIS A 104 10.06 -14.17 -18.61
C HIS A 104 10.36 -14.87 -19.93
N SER A 105 9.39 -14.85 -20.84
CA SER A 105 9.64 -15.11 -22.26
C SER A 105 10.52 -13.98 -22.78
N ASN A 106 11.83 -14.18 -22.77
CA ASN A 106 12.74 -13.43 -23.60
C ASN A 106 12.77 -14.12 -24.97
N PRO A 107 12.18 -13.57 -26.05
CA PRO A 107 12.40 -14.10 -27.39
C PRO A 107 13.72 -13.53 -27.91
N GLY A 108 14.84 -14.02 -27.35
CA GLY A 108 16.17 -13.84 -27.93
C GLY A 108 16.38 -14.82 -29.09
N PRO A 109 17.15 -14.46 -30.13
CA PRO A 109 16.91 -14.89 -31.49
C PRO A 109 17.01 -16.40 -31.66
N ALA A 110 16.08 -16.93 -32.44
CA ALA A 110 16.02 -18.29 -32.91
C ALA A 110 17.43 -18.81 -33.23
N ARG A 111 17.96 -19.70 -32.39
CA ARG A 111 19.04 -20.59 -32.80
C ARG A 111 18.45 -21.62 -33.74
N GLN A 112 18.19 -21.17 -34.96
CA GLN A 112 18.12 -22.05 -36.11
C GLN A 112 19.38 -22.91 -36.10
N ARG A 113 19.16 -24.21 -36.02
CA ARG A 113 19.75 -25.19 -36.92
C ARG A 113 21.27 -25.05 -37.11
N LEU A 114 22.02 -25.78 -36.30
CA LEU A 114 23.29 -26.32 -36.77
C LEU A 114 23.34 -27.82 -36.43
N ASP A 115 22.74 -28.60 -37.33
CA ASP A 115 23.22 -29.94 -37.62
C ASP A 115 24.72 -29.84 -37.91
N ARG A 116 25.58 -30.21 -36.95
CA ARG A 116 26.96 -30.63 -37.22
C ARG A 116 27.35 -31.75 -36.27
N HIS A 117 27.20 -32.97 -36.81
CA HIS A 117 28.16 -34.06 -36.77
C HIS A 117 29.34 -34.00 -35.78
N ARG A 118 29.56 -35.18 -35.17
CA ARG A 118 30.77 -35.75 -34.52
C ARG A 118 30.65 -35.77 -32.97
N GLY A 119 30.87 -36.89 -32.29
CA GLY A 119 31.48 -38.14 -32.73
C GLY A 119 31.23 -39.31 -31.77
N ARG A 120 31.15 -40.48 -32.40
CA ARG A 120 31.32 -41.81 -31.82
C ARG A 120 32.74 -41.92 -31.19
N PRO A 121 32.92 -42.67 -30.10
CA PRO A 121 34.24 -43.16 -29.73
C PRO A 121 34.64 -44.32 -30.66
N GLY A 122 35.63 -44.09 -31.53
CA GLY A 122 36.56 -45.15 -31.95
C GLY A 122 37.71 -45.22 -30.93
N HIS A 123 38.59 -46.21 -30.88
CA HIS A 123 38.97 -47.23 -31.85
C HIS A 123 39.89 -48.22 -31.12
N GLY A 124 39.74 -49.52 -31.38
CA GLY A 124 40.73 -50.54 -30.99
C GLY A 124 40.20 -51.92 -31.40
N GLY A 125 40.88 -52.77 -32.14
CA GLY A 125 42.16 -52.72 -32.84
C GLY A 125 42.08 -53.82 -33.92
N ARG A 126 42.78 -53.62 -35.03
CA ARG A 126 42.83 -54.55 -36.15
C ARG A 126 43.50 -55.88 -35.75
N ARG A 127 42.84 -57.00 -36.05
CA ARG A 127 43.43 -58.33 -36.36
C ARG A 127 42.51 -58.87 -37.47
N GLY A 128 42.92 -58.99 -38.73
CA GLY A 128 44.03 -59.79 -39.22
C GLY A 128 43.46 -61.11 -39.72
N HIS A 129 42.93 -61.14 -40.96
CA HIS A 129 42.79 -62.38 -41.74
C HIS A 129 44.20 -62.94 -41.99
N PRO A 130 44.42 -64.25 -41.84
CA PRO A 130 44.46 -65.09 -43.05
C PRO A 130 43.94 -66.53 -42.83
N GLY A 131 43.57 -67.19 -43.93
CA GLY A 131 43.30 -68.63 -44.01
C GLY A 131 41.86 -68.96 -44.33
#